data_AF-A0A4W6FX27-F1
#
_entry.id   AF-A0A4W6FX27-F1
#
_cell.length_a   1.000
_cell.length_b   1.000
_cell.length_c   1.000
_cell.angle_alpha   90.00
_cell.angle_beta   90.00
_cell.angle_gamma   90.00
#
_symmetry.space_group_name_H-M   'P 1'
#
loop_
_entity.id
_entity.type
_entity.pdbx_description
1 polymer ?
#
loop_
_entity_poly.entity_id
_entity_poly.type
_entity_poly.pdbx_seq_one_letter_code
_entity_poly.pdbx_strand_id
1 'polypeptide(L)'
;MGNRGMEDLIPLINKLQDAFSSIGQSCNLDLPQIAVVGGQSAGKSSVLENFVGSFAIISMFIWCKYAEFLHCKGKKFVDFDEVRSEIEAETDRITGSNKGISPIPINLRVYSPHVLNLTLIDLPGMTKVAVGDQPQDIEHQIRDMLMQFITKESCLILAVTPANTDLANSDALKIAKEVDPQG
;
A
#
# COMPACT_ATOMS: atom_id res chain seq x y z
N MET A 1 -9.78 11.09 -15.18
CA MET A 1 -10.81 11.53 -14.21
C MET A 1 -10.14 11.49 -12.85
N GLY A 2 -9.88 12.65 -12.24
CA GLY A 2 -9.21 12.76 -10.94
C GLY A 2 -10.14 12.45 -9.77
N ASN A 3 -9.56 12.13 -8.62
CA ASN A 3 -10.28 11.76 -7.42
C ASN A 3 -10.82 13.04 -6.73
N ARG A 4 -11.94 13.59 -7.22
CA ARG A 4 -12.51 14.88 -6.78
C ARG A 4 -12.62 15.01 -5.26
N GLY A 5 -12.94 13.92 -4.55
CA GLY A 5 -13.01 13.92 -3.10
C GLY A 5 -11.67 14.23 -2.42
N MET A 6 -10.55 13.75 -2.96
CA MET A 6 -9.22 14.13 -2.46
C MET A 6 -8.86 15.57 -2.84
N GLU A 7 -9.21 16.01 -4.06
CA GLU A 7 -8.97 17.39 -4.50
C GLU A 7 -9.70 18.42 -3.62
N ASP A 8 -10.90 18.09 -3.12
CA ASP A 8 -11.67 18.93 -2.18
C ASP A 8 -11.15 18.82 -0.73
N LEU A 9 -10.63 17.66 -0.34
CA LEU A 9 -10.12 17.41 1.02
C LEU A 9 -8.77 18.08 1.28
N ILE A 10 -7.90 18.17 0.27
CA ILE A 10 -6.57 18.79 0.36
C ILE A 10 -6.65 20.24 0.86
N PRO A 11 -7.44 21.15 0.25
CA PRO A 11 -7.59 22.52 0.75
C PRO A 11 -8.12 22.60 2.18
N LEU A 12 -9.00 21.68 2.58
CA LEU A 12 -9.56 21.67 3.93
C LEU A 12 -8.53 21.27 4.98
N ILE A 13 -7.76 20.21 4.70
CA ILE A 13 -6.68 19.76 5.58
C ILE A 13 -5.59 20.82 5.68
N ASN A 14 -5.20 21.46 4.56
CA ASN A 14 -4.21 22.54 4.56
C ASN A 14 -4.69 23.73 5.41
N LYS A 15 -5.96 24.15 5.25
CA LYS A 15 -6.54 25.23 6.09
C LYS A 15 -6.53 24.88 7.58
N LEU A 16 -6.81 23.62 7.92
CA LEU A 16 -6.77 23.15 9.30
C LEU A 16 -5.33 23.23 9.83
N GLN A 17 -4.35 22.69 9.09
CA GLN A 17 -2.93 22.75 9.43
C GLN A 17 -2.42 24.19 9.59
N ASP A 18 -2.83 25.10 8.72
CA ASP A 18 -2.50 26.53 8.79
C ASP A 18 -3.10 27.17 10.05
N ALA A 19 -4.36 26.86 10.37
CA ALA A 19 -5.02 27.37 11.57
C ALA A 19 -4.32 26.89 12.86
N PHE A 20 -3.95 25.61 12.94
CA PHE A 20 -3.19 25.08 14.07
C PHE A 20 -1.78 25.68 14.15
N SER A 21 -1.11 25.85 13.02
CA SER A 21 0.20 26.51 12.96
C SER A 21 0.13 27.96 13.46
N SER A 22 -0.96 28.67 13.17
CA SER A 22 -1.17 30.06 13.60
C SER A 22 -1.30 30.23 15.13
N ILE A 23 -1.75 29.19 15.84
CA ILE A 23 -1.85 29.17 17.30
C ILE A 23 -0.61 28.55 17.98
N GLY A 24 0.45 28.28 17.21
CA GLY A 24 1.69 27.69 17.70
C GLY A 24 1.58 26.20 18.03
N GLN A 25 0.54 25.52 17.53
CA GLN A 25 0.33 24.09 17.72
C GLN A 25 0.62 23.32 16.42
N SER A 26 1.34 22.21 16.54
CA SER A 26 1.47 21.27 15.42
C SER A 26 0.20 20.41 15.33
N CYS A 27 -0.52 20.50 14.21
CA CYS A 27 -1.58 19.54 13.89
C CYS A 27 -0.98 18.33 13.18
N ASN A 28 -0.72 17.26 13.92
CA ASN A 28 -0.56 15.94 13.32
C ASN A 28 -1.95 15.33 13.13
N LEU A 29 -2.51 15.51 11.94
CA LEU A 29 -3.60 14.67 11.48
C LEU A 29 -2.99 13.32 11.10
N ASP A 30 -3.06 12.37 12.01
CA ASP A 30 -2.70 10.99 11.73
C ASP A 30 -3.78 10.39 10.83
N LEU A 31 -3.60 10.51 9.52
CA LEU A 31 -4.45 9.84 8.55
C LEU A 31 -4.25 8.32 8.66
N PRO A 32 -5.32 7.53 8.56
CA PRO A 32 -5.21 6.08 8.67
C PRO A 32 -4.31 5.53 7.56
N GLN A 33 -3.49 4.54 7.91
CA GLN A 33 -2.79 3.76 6.90
C GLN A 33 -3.79 2.86 6.19
N ILE A 34 -3.60 2.60 4.90
CA ILE A 34 -4.47 1.71 4.13
C ILE A 34 -3.66 0.48 3.76
N ALA A 35 -4.05 -0.68 4.28
CA ALA A 35 -3.42 -1.96 3.99
C ALA A 35 -4.30 -2.78 3.05
N VAL A 36 -3.72 -3.29 1.97
CA VAL A 36 -4.46 -4.07 0.98
C VAL A 36 -4.20 -5.55 1.19
N VAL A 37 -5.26 -6.30 1.48
CA VAL A 37 -5.19 -7.73 1.77
C VAL A 37 -6.02 -8.52 0.77
N GLY A 38 -5.54 -9.70 0.39
CA GLY A 38 -6.23 -10.57 -0.55
C GLY A 38 -5.37 -11.71 -1.03
N GLY A 39 -6.00 -12.67 -1.72
CA GLY A 39 -5.30 -13.80 -2.32
C GLY A 39 -4.22 -13.35 -3.33
N GLN A 40 -3.32 -14.27 -3.66
CA GLN A 40 -2.44 -14.09 -4.81
C GLN A 40 -3.27 -13.84 -6.08
N SER A 41 -2.84 -12.88 -6.90
CA SER A 41 -3.54 -12.47 -8.13
C SER A 41 -4.97 -11.95 -7.95
N ALA A 42 -5.38 -11.60 -6.73
CA ALA A 42 -6.73 -11.08 -6.47
C ALA A 42 -7.03 -9.69 -7.08
N GLY A 43 -6.04 -9.07 -7.74
CA GLY A 43 -6.14 -7.70 -8.25
C GLY A 43 -5.76 -6.63 -7.23
N LYS A 44 -5.04 -6.96 -6.14
CA LYS A 44 -4.61 -6.01 -5.10
C LYS A 44 -3.91 -4.78 -5.69
N SER A 45 -2.89 -5.00 -6.51
CA SER A 45 -2.16 -3.92 -7.19
C SER A 45 -3.09 -3.10 -8.09
N SER A 46 -4.03 -3.74 -8.79
CA SER A 46 -5.04 -3.05 -9.62
C SER A 46 -6.08 -2.27 -8.82
N VAL A 47 -6.39 -2.68 -7.58
CA VAL A 47 -7.27 -1.93 -6.69
C VAL A 47 -6.54 -0.72 -6.10
N LEU A 48 -5.28 -0.90 -5.68
CA LEU A 48 -4.41 0.21 -5.33
C LEU A 48 -4.28 1.22 -6.49
N GLU A 49 -4.17 0.70 -7.72
CA GLU A 49 -4.17 1.49 -8.95
C GLU A 49 -5.42 2.36 -9.11
N ASN A 50 -6.59 1.84 -8.74
CA ASN A 50 -7.86 2.53 -8.90
C ASN A 50 -8.21 3.48 -7.74
N PHE A 51 -7.90 3.12 -6.49
CA PHE A 51 -8.22 3.93 -5.31
C PHE A 51 -7.50 5.29 -5.33
N VAL A 52 -6.29 5.31 -5.87
CA VAL A 52 -5.49 6.50 -6.07
C VAL A 52 -5.87 7.25 -7.37
N GLY A 53 -6.78 6.68 -8.17
CA GLY A 53 -7.27 7.21 -9.45
C GLY A 53 -6.64 6.51 -10.64
N SER A 54 -7.36 5.52 -11.21
CA SER A 54 -7.16 4.75 -12.47
C SER A 54 -5.76 4.38 -13.00
N PHE A 55 -4.66 4.72 -12.34
CA PHE A 55 -3.30 4.48 -12.81
C PHE A 55 -2.32 4.84 -11.66
N ALA A 56 -2.29 4.10 -10.55
CA ALA A 56 -1.56 4.56 -9.35
C ALA A 56 -0.02 4.57 -9.44
N ILE A 57 0.59 4.31 -10.60
CA ILE A 57 1.92 4.88 -10.82
C ILE A 57 2.09 5.61 -12.14
N ILE A 58 1.17 5.49 -13.11
CA ILE A 58 1.21 6.28 -14.35
C ILE A 58 0.48 7.63 -14.20
N SER A 59 -0.68 7.72 -13.54
CA SER A 59 -1.46 8.97 -13.37
C SER A 59 -1.27 9.67 -12.04
N MET A 60 -0.79 9.00 -10.98
CA MET A 60 -0.27 9.74 -9.82
C MET A 60 0.96 10.56 -10.26
N PHE A 61 1.67 10.11 -11.31
CA PHE A 61 2.85 10.74 -11.91
C PHE A 61 2.62 11.68 -13.09
N ILE A 62 1.41 11.74 -13.67
CA ILE A 62 1.05 12.90 -14.52
C ILE A 62 1.11 14.20 -13.69
N TRP A 63 1.01 14.08 -12.36
CA TRP A 63 1.07 15.18 -11.39
C TRP A 63 2.14 15.01 -10.31
N CYS A 64 2.95 13.94 -10.33
CA CYS A 64 4.02 13.71 -9.36
C CYS A 64 5.27 14.48 -9.77
N LYS A 65 5.96 15.05 -8.79
CA LYS A 65 7.25 15.69 -9.02
C LYS A 65 8.39 14.68 -9.08
N TYR A 66 8.41 13.73 -8.13
CA TYR A 66 9.40 12.66 -8.04
C TYR A 66 9.05 11.66 -6.94
N ALA A 67 9.65 10.47 -7.03
CA ALA A 67 9.73 9.47 -5.98
C ALA A 67 11.14 9.38 -5.39
N GLU A 68 11.25 8.91 -4.16
CA GLU A 68 12.51 8.60 -3.50
C GLU A 68 12.37 7.31 -2.68
N PHE A 69 13.31 6.39 -2.85
CA PHE A 69 13.39 5.19 -2.02
C PHE A 69 14.27 5.45 -0.81
N LEU A 70 13.91 4.87 0.34
CA LEU A 70 14.70 4.99 1.56
C LEU A 70 16.11 4.37 1.41
N HIS A 71 16.25 3.31 0.62
CA HIS A 71 17.54 2.67 0.33
C HIS A 71 18.37 3.38 -0.76
N CYS A 72 17.75 4.29 -1.52
CA CYS A 72 18.42 5.12 -2.54
C CYS A 72 18.37 6.62 -2.17
N LYS A 73 18.82 6.97 -0.96
CA LYS A 73 18.76 8.36 -0.45
C LYS A 73 19.36 9.35 -1.43
N GLY A 74 18.61 10.42 -1.72
CA GLY A 74 19.02 11.51 -2.61
C GLY A 74 18.81 11.25 -4.10
N LYS A 75 18.47 10.02 -4.52
CA LYS A 75 18.10 9.73 -5.92
C LYS A 75 16.61 10.02 -6.11
N LYS A 76 16.32 10.95 -7.02
CA LYS A 76 14.95 11.30 -7.40
C LYS A 76 14.55 10.53 -8.66
N PHE A 77 13.52 9.73 -8.55
CA PHE A 77 12.93 8.98 -9.64
C PHE A 77 11.79 9.80 -10.22
N VAL A 78 11.91 10.17 -11.49
CA VAL A 78 10.86 10.94 -12.21
C VAL A 78 10.11 10.07 -13.21
N ASP A 79 10.77 9.00 -13.68
CA ASP A 79 10.19 7.98 -14.53
C ASP A 79 9.64 6.85 -13.66
N PHE A 80 8.41 6.44 -13.95
CA PHE A 80 7.77 5.35 -13.25
C PHE A 80 8.38 3.99 -13.62
N ASP A 81 8.78 3.78 -14.87
CA ASP A 81 9.34 2.49 -15.25
C ASP A 81 10.66 2.24 -14.48
N GLU A 82 11.41 3.30 -14.15
CA GLU A 82 12.56 3.21 -13.24
C GLU A 82 12.16 2.85 -11.79
N VAL A 83 11.06 3.40 -11.27
CA VAL A 83 10.54 3.04 -9.93
C VAL A 83 10.12 1.57 -9.90
N ARG A 84 9.41 1.09 -10.93
CA ARG A 84 9.00 -0.32 -11.03
C ARG A 84 10.22 -1.23 -11.08
N SER A 85 11.18 -0.94 -11.96
CA SER A 85 12.41 -1.72 -12.08
C SER A 85 13.23 -1.70 -10.80
N GLU A 86 13.26 -0.59 -10.06
CA GLU A 86 13.94 -0.53 -8.76
C GLU A 86 13.22 -1.38 -7.69
N ILE A 87 11.89 -1.38 -7.64
CA ILE A 87 11.12 -2.26 -6.72
C ILE A 87 11.42 -3.73 -7.03
N GLU A 88 11.38 -4.12 -8.30
CA GLU A 88 11.69 -5.49 -8.73
C GLU A 88 13.13 -5.86 -8.35
N ALA A 89 14.10 -4.98 -8.67
CA ALA A 89 15.50 -5.21 -8.36
C ALA A 89 15.80 -5.29 -6.85
N GLU A 90 15.17 -4.45 -6.03
CA GLU A 90 15.33 -4.50 -4.57
C GLU A 90 14.64 -5.72 -3.97
N THR A 91 13.49 -6.12 -4.50
CA THR A 91 12.82 -7.36 -4.11
C THR A 91 13.74 -8.56 -4.37
N ASP A 92 14.22 -8.69 -5.61
CA ASP A 92 15.11 -9.79 -6.01
C ASP A 92 16.43 -9.79 -5.21
N ARG A 93 16.96 -8.62 -4.86
CA ARG A 93 18.17 -8.48 -4.03
C ARG A 93 17.98 -9.08 -2.64
N ILE A 94 16.79 -8.96 -2.06
CA ILE A 94 16.48 -9.43 -0.70
C ILE A 94 15.99 -10.88 -0.70
N THR A 95 15.09 -11.23 -1.62
CA THR A 95 14.40 -12.54 -1.64
C THR A 95 15.08 -13.57 -2.53
N GLY A 96 16.03 -13.16 -3.38
CA GLY A 96 16.53 -13.96 -4.49
C GLY A 96 15.50 -14.08 -5.62
N SER A 97 15.93 -14.66 -6.75
CA SER A 97 15.15 -14.73 -7.99
C SER A 97 14.02 -15.78 -7.99
N ASN A 98 13.88 -16.59 -6.93
CA ASN A 98 13.04 -17.79 -6.90
C ASN A 98 11.78 -17.65 -6.02
N LYS A 99 11.05 -16.53 -6.16
CA LYS A 99 9.73 -16.29 -5.55
C LYS A 99 9.72 -16.33 -4.01
N GLY A 100 10.86 -16.09 -3.37
CA GLY A 100 10.93 -15.91 -1.93
C GLY A 100 10.10 -14.72 -1.46
N ILE A 101 9.82 -14.66 -0.16
CA ILE A 101 9.22 -13.49 0.49
C ILE A 101 10.18 -12.94 1.54
N SER A 102 10.02 -11.67 1.89
CA SER A 102 10.77 -11.05 2.97
C SER A 102 9.85 -10.15 3.81
N PRO A 103 9.97 -10.16 5.15
CA PRO A 103 9.26 -9.23 6.01
C PRO A 103 9.85 -7.81 5.98
N ILE A 104 10.98 -7.60 5.30
CA ILE A 104 11.63 -6.29 5.21
C ILE A 104 10.89 -5.43 4.18
N PRO A 105 10.28 -4.29 4.57
CA PRO A 105 9.49 -3.47 3.65
C PRO A 105 10.38 -2.58 2.76
N ILE A 106 9.96 -2.41 1.50
CA ILE A 106 10.50 -1.40 0.60
C ILE A 106 9.78 -0.07 0.87
N ASN A 107 10.53 0.94 1.30
CA ASN A 107 9.96 2.24 1.65
C ASN A 107 10.10 3.22 0.48
N LEU A 108 8.99 3.50 -0.19
CA LEU A 108 8.88 4.44 -1.30
C LEU A 108 8.10 5.69 -0.85
N ARG A 109 8.68 6.88 -1.04
CA ARG A 109 8.00 8.16 -0.84
C ARG A 109 7.70 8.79 -2.19
N VAL A 110 6.46 9.21 -2.39
CA VAL A 110 6.02 9.86 -3.62
C VAL A 110 5.59 11.28 -3.31
N TYR A 111 6.14 12.25 -4.04
CA TYR A 111 5.92 13.68 -3.79
C TYR A 111 5.06 14.30 -4.90
N SER A 112 3.85 14.73 -4.56
CA SER A 112 2.94 15.40 -5.49
C SER A 112 2.20 16.56 -4.79
N PRO A 113 1.91 17.68 -5.49
CA PRO A 113 1.08 18.74 -4.93
C PRO A 113 -0.42 18.38 -4.85
N HIS A 114 -0.82 17.23 -5.40
CA HIS A 114 -2.22 16.80 -5.49
C HIS A 114 -2.53 15.58 -4.62
N VAL A 115 -1.68 15.25 -3.65
CA VAL A 115 -1.88 14.10 -2.76
C VAL A 115 -1.85 14.54 -1.30
N LEU A 116 -2.58 13.81 -0.46
CA LEU A 116 -2.48 13.90 0.99
C LEU A 116 -1.32 13.07 1.52
N ASN A 117 -0.88 13.36 2.74
CA ASN A 117 0.08 12.53 3.46
C ASN A 117 -0.56 11.21 3.90
N LEU A 118 -0.69 10.27 2.96
CA LEU A 118 -1.27 8.95 3.18
C LEU A 118 -0.20 7.88 3.11
N THR A 119 -0.35 6.85 3.94
CA THR A 119 0.49 5.65 3.90
C THR A 119 -0.31 4.50 3.28
N LEU A 120 0.16 4.01 2.14
CA LEU A 120 -0.39 2.84 1.46
C LEU A 120 0.56 1.66 1.68
N ILE A 121 0.03 0.52 2.09
CA ILE A 121 0.78 -0.69 2.35
C ILE A 121 0.28 -1.77 1.40
N ASP A 122 1.13 -2.14 0.44
CA ASP A 122 0.91 -3.31 -0.42
C ASP A 122 1.50 -4.54 0.29
N LEU A 123 0.65 -5.53 0.56
CA LEU A 123 1.02 -6.74 1.27
C LEU A 123 1.04 -7.94 0.30
N PRO A 124 1.91 -8.93 0.54
CA PRO A 124 1.96 -10.12 -0.29
C PRO A 124 0.61 -10.83 -0.34
N GLY A 125 0.29 -11.41 -1.50
CA GLY A 125 -0.94 -12.16 -1.67
C GLY A 125 -0.91 -13.46 -0.88
N MET A 126 -2.00 -13.77 -0.18
CA MET A 126 -2.13 -15.06 0.51
C MET A 126 -2.11 -16.21 -0.50
N THR A 127 -1.30 -17.24 -0.20
CA THR A 127 -1.23 -18.51 -0.94
C THR A 127 -1.20 -19.68 0.05
N LYS A 128 -1.85 -20.78 -0.32
CA LYS A 128 -1.90 -22.03 0.46
C LYS A 128 -0.88 -23.07 -0.01
N VAL A 129 -0.25 -22.83 -1.15
CA VAL A 129 0.68 -23.76 -1.77
C VAL A 129 1.98 -23.04 -2.03
N ALA A 130 3.07 -23.59 -1.49
CA ALA A 130 4.41 -23.12 -1.76
C ALA A 130 4.79 -23.38 -3.23
N VAL A 131 5.41 -22.40 -3.86
CA VAL A 131 5.92 -22.50 -5.24
C VAL A 131 7.38 -22.07 -5.31
N GLY A 132 8.17 -22.71 -6.17
CA GLY A 132 9.60 -22.42 -6.28
C GLY A 132 10.35 -22.79 -5.01
N ASP A 133 11.15 -21.87 -4.48
CA ASP A 133 11.97 -22.09 -3.27
C ASP A 133 11.26 -21.61 -1.98
N GLN A 134 9.95 -21.38 -2.04
CA GLN A 134 9.17 -21.00 -0.86
C GLN A 134 9.14 -22.13 0.17
N PRO A 135 9.26 -21.81 1.47
CA PRO A 135 9.21 -22.81 2.52
C PRO A 135 7.78 -23.35 2.70
N GLN A 136 7.65 -24.54 3.30
CA GLN A 136 6.33 -25.20 3.45
C GLN A 136 5.36 -24.41 4.34
N ASP A 137 5.87 -23.57 5.22
CA ASP A 137 5.13 -22.70 6.13
C ASP A 137 4.88 -21.29 5.55
N ILE A 138 5.04 -21.09 4.23
CA ILE A 138 4.85 -19.80 3.56
C ILE A 138 3.52 -19.12 3.89
N GLU A 139 2.43 -19.90 3.99
CA GLU A 139 1.10 -19.39 4.35
C GLU A 139 1.13 -18.70 5.72
N HIS A 140 1.80 -19.31 6.70
CA HIS A 140 1.94 -18.77 8.05
C HIS A 140 2.83 -17.52 8.05
N GLN A 141 3.95 -17.54 7.33
CA GLN A 141 4.85 -16.39 7.24
C GLN A 141 4.18 -15.17 6.59
N ILE A 142 3.41 -15.39 5.51
CA ILE A 142 2.61 -14.33 4.88
C ILE A 142 1.59 -13.80 5.88
N ARG A 143 0.83 -14.69 6.53
CA ARG A 143 -0.17 -14.29 7.53
C ARG A 143 0.46 -13.46 8.65
N ASP A 144 1.57 -13.89 9.20
CA ASP A 144 2.29 -13.16 10.26
C ASP A 144 2.75 -11.77 9.79
N MET A 145 3.20 -11.66 8.53
CA MET A 145 3.53 -10.37 7.92
C MET A 145 2.31 -9.46 7.81
N LEU A 146 1.16 -9.97 7.32
CA LEU A 146 -0.07 -9.19 7.25
C LEU A 146 -0.48 -8.67 8.64
N MET A 147 -0.44 -9.53 9.65
CA MET A 147 -0.85 -9.20 11.03
C MET A 147 -0.02 -8.07 11.65
N GLN A 148 1.23 -7.88 11.25
CA GLN A 148 2.06 -6.74 11.72
C GLN A 148 1.51 -5.38 11.28
N PHE A 149 0.73 -5.33 10.20
CA PHE A 149 0.19 -4.09 9.66
C PHE A 149 -1.30 -3.92 9.98
N ILE A 150 -2.11 -4.97 9.78
CA ILE A 150 -3.58 -4.86 9.85
C ILE A 150 -4.15 -4.86 11.28
N THR A 151 -3.36 -5.22 12.29
CA THR A 151 -3.80 -5.22 13.70
C THR A 151 -3.78 -3.82 14.34
N LYS A 152 -3.23 -2.82 13.64
CA LYS A 152 -3.18 -1.44 14.14
C LYS A 152 -4.56 -0.79 14.05
N GLU A 153 -5.02 -0.16 15.14
CA GLU A 153 -6.35 0.47 15.22
C GLU A 153 -6.58 1.55 14.15
N SER A 154 -5.52 2.27 13.74
CA SER A 154 -5.58 3.29 12.68
C SER A 154 -5.34 2.72 11.27
N CYS A 155 -5.56 1.42 11.06
CA CYS A 155 -5.42 0.76 9.77
C CYS A 155 -6.77 0.52 9.11
N LEU A 156 -6.96 1.09 7.93
CA LEU A 156 -8.07 0.76 7.05
C LEU A 156 -7.69 -0.46 6.21
N ILE A 157 -8.48 -1.53 6.31
CA ILE A 157 -8.22 -2.79 5.60
C ILE A 157 -9.02 -2.81 4.30
N LEU A 158 -8.32 -2.83 3.17
CA LEU A 158 -8.93 -3.01 1.86
C LEU A 158 -8.91 -4.50 1.49
N ALA A 159 -9.99 -5.21 1.82
CA ALA A 159 -10.14 -6.64 1.57
C ALA A 159 -10.55 -6.90 0.10
N VAL A 160 -9.59 -7.32 -0.73
CA VAL A 160 -9.77 -7.55 -2.17
C VAL A 160 -10.10 -9.02 -2.44
N THR A 161 -11.27 -9.26 -3.05
CA THR A 161 -11.74 -10.61 -3.43
C THR A 161 -12.10 -10.64 -4.91
N PRO A 162 -11.61 -11.62 -5.70
CA PRO A 162 -12.02 -11.80 -7.08
C PRO A 162 -13.53 -12.11 -7.21
N ALA A 163 -14.19 -11.50 -8.18
CA ALA A 163 -15.62 -11.71 -8.42
C ALA A 163 -15.96 -13.13 -8.91
N ASN A 164 -14.98 -13.87 -9.43
CA ASN A 164 -15.14 -15.26 -9.87
C ASN A 164 -14.95 -16.28 -8.73
N THR A 165 -14.74 -15.83 -7.50
CA THR A 165 -14.61 -16.68 -6.31
C THR A 165 -15.75 -16.42 -5.34
N ASP A 166 -16.17 -17.46 -4.61
CA ASP A 166 -17.20 -17.31 -3.58
C ASP A 166 -16.68 -16.45 -2.43
N LEU A 167 -17.46 -15.42 -2.07
CA LEU A 167 -17.15 -14.48 -1.01
C LEU A 167 -17.01 -15.17 0.35
N ALA A 168 -17.78 -16.24 0.59
CA ALA A 168 -17.67 -17.03 1.82
C ALA A 168 -16.29 -17.69 1.98
N ASN A 169 -15.58 -17.91 0.87
CA ASN A 169 -14.25 -18.50 0.85
C ASN A 169 -13.12 -17.47 0.76
N SER A 170 -13.43 -16.16 0.78
CA SER A 170 -12.44 -15.10 0.71
C SER A 170 -11.49 -15.13 1.92
N ASP A 171 -10.22 -15.42 1.66
CA ASP A 171 -9.17 -15.33 2.68
C ASP A 171 -9.00 -13.87 3.16
N ALA A 172 -9.27 -12.89 2.28
CA ALA A 172 -9.23 -11.45 2.61
C ALA A 172 -10.26 -11.06 3.68
N LEU A 173 -11.49 -11.56 3.55
CA LEU A 173 -12.54 -11.28 4.53
C LEU A 173 -12.36 -12.05 5.83
N LYS A 174 -11.83 -13.28 5.75
CA LYS A 174 -11.53 -14.07 6.95
C LYS A 174 -10.52 -13.35 7.82
N ILE A 175 -9.39 -12.95 7.25
CA ILE A 175 -8.34 -12.26 8.02
C ILE A 175 -8.81 -10.87 8.51
N ALA A 176 -9.59 -10.14 7.71
CA ALA A 176 -10.17 -8.86 8.13
C ALA A 176 -11.08 -9.03 9.35
N LYS A 177 -11.98 -10.03 9.35
CA LYS A 177 -12.89 -10.29 10.48
C LYS A 177 -12.19 -10.75 11.75
N GLU A 178 -11.00 -11.35 11.64
CA GLU A 178 -10.21 -11.74 12.81
C GLU A 178 -9.66 -10.53 13.57
N VAL A 179 -9.33 -9.44 12.85
CA VAL A 179 -8.77 -8.22 13.45
C VAL A 179 -9.81 -7.11 13.62
N ASP A 180 -10.88 -7.15 12.84
CA ASP A 180 -12.02 -6.24 12.90
C ASP A 180 -13.36 -7.02 12.80
N PRO A 181 -13.85 -7.56 13.94
CA PRO A 181 -15.09 -8.35 13.95
C PRO A 181 -16.37 -7.53 13.74
N GLN A 182 -16.32 -6.21 13.94
CA GLN A 182 -17.48 -5.33 13.84
C GLN A 182 -17.67 -4.78 12.42
N GLY A 183 -16.56 -4.71 11.66
CA GLY A 183 -16.56 -4.37 10.24
C GLY A 183 -16.35 -2.88 9.98
#